data_AF-A0A7S6VXA6-F1
#
_entry.id   AF-A0A7S6VXA6-F1
#
_cell.length_a   1.000
_cell.length_b   1.000
_cell.length_c   1.000
_cell.angle_alpha   90.00
_cell.angle_beta   90.00
_cell.angle_gamma   90.00
#
_symmetry.space_group_name_H-M   'P 1'
#
loop_
_entity.id
_entity.type
_entity.pdbx_description
1 polymer ?
#
loop_
_entity_poly.entity_id
_entity_poly.type
_entity_poly.pdbx_seq_one_letter_code
_entity_poly.pdbx_strand_id
1 'polypeptide(L)'
;MKLYKMIIDQSIRIVAVLALLIAALCMLGGNSTFCLYEYMGQNTVWSLDELNGGISKDPNIFDMSAMTALIFLIPLLWSYHRGWYLLFFVTLILLQTIFLSSMIDSPSVFGLVYDSIVYCQNYWLLAWVIGELLFFILSLVFVFHEF
;
A
#
# COMPACT_ATOMS: atom_id res chain seq x y z
N MET A 1 34.45 -7.24 7.50
CA MET A 1 33.13 -7.47 8.13
C MET A 1 32.20 -6.25 8.06
N LYS A 2 32.65 -5.03 8.43
CA LYS A 2 31.83 -3.79 8.32
C LYS A 2 31.30 -3.47 6.92
N LEU A 3 32.13 -3.62 5.87
CA LEU A 3 31.73 -3.29 4.49
C LEU A 3 30.61 -4.22 3.97
N TYR A 4 30.71 -5.52 4.26
CA TYR A 4 29.71 -6.52 3.86
C TYR A 4 28.34 -6.25 4.52
N LYS A 5 28.33 -5.93 5.82
CA LYS A 5 27.12 -5.56 6.56
C LYS A 5 26.46 -4.31 5.96
N MET A 6 27.27 -3.30 5.65
CA MET A 6 26.79 -2.08 4.99
C MET A 6 26.14 -2.38 3.63
N ILE A 7 26.76 -3.23 2.80
CA ILE A 7 26.19 -3.60 1.49
C ILE A 7 24.85 -4.32 1.65
N ILE A 8 24.74 -5.26 2.58
CA ILE A 8 23.48 -5.97 2.86
C ILE A 8 22.39 -4.98 3.28
N ASP A 9 22.67 -4.12 4.26
CA ASP A 9 21.68 -3.17 4.77
C ASP A 9 21.15 -2.25 3.67
N GLN A 10 22.06 -1.72 2.84
CA GLN A 10 21.67 -0.86 1.72
C GLN A 10 20.90 -1.63 0.65
N SER A 11 21.22 -2.91 0.43
CA SER A 11 20.49 -3.77 -0.51
C SER A 11 19.07 -4.03 -0.03
N ILE A 12 18.89 -4.38 1.25
CA ILE A 12 17.56 -4.59 1.86
C ILE A 12 16.71 -3.33 1.72
N ARG A 13 17.28 -2.15 2.02
CA ARG A 13 16.61 -0.87 1.87
C ARG A 13 16.17 -0.61 0.42
N ILE A 14 17.06 -0.83 -0.55
CA ILE A 14 16.74 -0.61 -1.97
C ILE A 14 15.62 -1.55 -2.41
N VAL A 15 15.68 -2.83 -2.04
CA VAL A 15 14.62 -3.81 -2.38
C VAL A 15 13.30 -3.42 -1.72
N ALA A 16 13.31 -2.96 -0.46
CA ALA A 16 12.12 -2.46 0.21
C ALA A 16 11.48 -1.31 -0.59
N VAL A 17 12.27 -0.30 -0.96
CA VAL A 17 11.73 0.86 -1.68
C VAL A 17 11.29 0.51 -3.10
N LEU A 18 11.94 -0.47 -3.76
CA LEU A 18 11.47 -1.00 -5.03
C LEU A 18 10.12 -1.75 -4.89
N ALA A 19 9.91 -2.48 -3.80
CA ALA A 19 8.61 -3.10 -3.52
C ALA A 19 7.52 -2.03 -3.34
N LEU A 20 7.82 -0.93 -2.63
CA LEU A 20 6.92 0.22 -2.49
C LEU A 20 6.60 0.88 -3.84
N LEU A 21 7.61 1.04 -4.71
CA LEU A 21 7.41 1.57 -6.06
C LEU A 21 6.45 0.70 -6.87
N ILE A 22 6.69 -0.61 -6.88
CA ILE A 22 5.85 -1.57 -7.62
C ILE A 22 4.42 -1.54 -7.06
N ALA A 23 4.25 -1.50 -5.74
CA ALA A 23 2.95 -1.40 -5.10
C ALA A 23 2.21 -0.14 -5.58
N ALA A 24 2.84 1.03 -5.49
CA ALA A 24 2.23 2.29 -5.89
C ALA A 24 1.84 2.30 -7.38
N LEU A 25 2.70 1.77 -8.26
CA LEU A 25 2.38 1.66 -9.68
C LEU A 25 1.23 0.69 -9.97
N CYS A 26 1.13 -0.43 -9.24
CA CYS A 26 0.03 -1.37 -9.38
C CYS A 26 -1.31 -0.75 -9.01
N MET A 27 -1.32 0.09 -7.98
CA MET A 27 -2.54 0.80 -7.57
C MET A 27 -2.94 1.85 -8.61
N LEU A 28 -2.00 2.69 -9.06
CA LEU A 28 -2.27 3.80 -9.99
C LEU A 28 -2.50 3.38 -11.44
N GLY A 29 -1.88 2.28 -11.88
CA GLY A 29 -2.00 1.75 -13.23
C GLY A 29 -3.07 0.67 -13.38
N GLY A 30 -3.60 0.17 -12.26
CA GLY A 30 -4.62 -0.87 -12.25
C GLY A 30 -6.00 -0.34 -12.62
N ASN A 31 -6.85 -1.21 -13.17
CA ASN A 31 -8.28 -0.91 -13.23
C ASN A 31 -8.81 -0.88 -11.80
N SER A 32 -9.18 0.30 -11.33
CA SER A 32 -9.67 0.60 -9.99
C SER A 32 -11.11 0.13 -9.79
N THR A 33 -11.44 -1.08 -10.25
CA THR A 33 -12.73 -1.72 -10.01
C THR A 33 -12.73 -2.28 -8.59
N PHE A 34 -13.32 -1.53 -7.68
CA PHE A 34 -13.56 -1.96 -6.31
C PHE A 34 -15.00 -2.47 -6.17
N CYS A 35 -15.17 -3.54 -5.42
CA CYS A 35 -16.43 -4.25 -5.28
C CYS A 35 -16.71 -4.63 -3.84
N LEU A 36 -18.00 -4.74 -3.52
CA LEU A 36 -18.49 -5.25 -2.25
C LEU A 36 -19.38 -6.46 -2.48
N TYR A 37 -19.14 -7.53 -1.72
CA TYR A 37 -19.98 -8.72 -1.74
C TYR A 37 -21.04 -8.62 -0.64
N GLU A 38 -22.27 -8.99 -0.96
CA GLU A 38 -23.42 -8.99 -0.04
C GLU A 38 -23.80 -7.64 0.60
N TYR A 39 -23.47 -6.52 -0.05
CA TYR A 39 -23.76 -5.18 0.48
C TYR A 39 -25.25 -4.80 0.43
N MET A 40 -25.98 -5.16 -0.64
CA MET A 40 -27.42 -4.87 -0.81
C MET A 40 -28.24 -6.13 -1.19
N GLY A 41 -27.90 -7.30 -0.65
CA GLY A 41 -28.62 -8.55 -0.93
C GLY A 41 -27.75 -9.79 -0.75
N GLN A 42 -28.38 -10.96 -0.60
CA GLN A 42 -27.64 -12.23 -0.48
C GLN A 42 -27.06 -12.65 -1.84
N ASN A 43 -25.81 -13.13 -1.86
CA ASN A 43 -25.11 -13.61 -3.06
C ASN A 43 -24.98 -12.62 -4.23
N THR A 44 -25.05 -11.31 -3.99
CA THR A 44 -24.86 -10.29 -5.04
C THR A 44 -23.54 -9.55 -4.86
N VAL A 45 -22.74 -9.47 -5.92
CA VAL A 45 -21.56 -8.61 -6.01
C VAL A 45 -22.00 -7.28 -6.61
N TRP A 46 -21.63 -6.18 -5.97
CA TRP A 46 -21.91 -4.84 -6.47
C TRP A 46 -20.61 -4.08 -6.68
N SER A 47 -20.45 -3.49 -7.86
CA SER A 47 -19.36 -2.54 -8.10
C SER A 47 -19.66 -1.23 -7.36
N LEU A 48 -18.64 -0.63 -6.75
CA LEU A 48 -18.78 0.68 -6.11
C LEU A 48 -19.22 1.78 -7.08
N ASP A 49 -18.84 1.65 -8.35
CA ASP A 49 -19.28 2.57 -9.41
C ASP A 49 -20.79 2.45 -9.68
N GLU A 50 -21.37 1.27 -9.51
CA GLU A 50 -22.80 1.05 -9.68
C GLU A 50 -23.59 1.53 -8.44
N LEU A 51 -23.05 1.31 -7.25
CA LEU A 51 -23.66 1.70 -5.97
C LEU A 51 -23.71 3.22 -5.77
N ASN A 52 -22.64 3.93 -6.13
CA ASN A 52 -22.54 5.38 -5.94
C ASN A 52 -22.88 6.19 -7.21
N GLY A 53 -23.50 5.56 -8.23
CA GLY A 53 -23.86 6.23 -9.48
C GLY A 53 -22.66 6.81 -10.23
N GLY A 54 -21.49 6.17 -10.12
CA GLY A 54 -20.24 6.57 -10.75
C GLY A 54 -19.38 7.57 -9.97
N ILE A 55 -19.73 7.88 -8.71
CA ILE A 55 -19.02 8.87 -7.87
C ILE A 55 -18.56 8.23 -6.54
N SER A 56 -17.90 7.07 -6.61
CA SER A 56 -17.26 6.51 -5.41
C SER A 56 -15.95 7.25 -5.12
N LYS A 57 -15.72 7.64 -3.86
CA LYS A 57 -14.47 8.32 -3.43
C LYS A 57 -13.40 7.33 -3.00
N ASP A 58 -13.80 6.12 -2.64
CA ASP A 58 -12.91 5.08 -2.13
C ASP A 58 -11.76 4.75 -3.09
N PRO A 59 -11.98 4.57 -4.42
CA PRO A 59 -10.88 4.31 -5.35
C PRO A 59 -9.84 5.43 -5.37
N ASN A 60 -10.30 6.69 -5.35
CA ASN A 60 -9.42 7.85 -5.32
C ASN A 60 -8.58 7.91 -4.04
N ILE A 61 -9.07 7.39 -2.92
CA ILE A 61 -8.33 7.37 -1.65
C ILE A 61 -7.19 6.35 -1.72
N PHE A 62 -7.41 5.20 -2.34
CA PHE A 62 -6.31 4.26 -2.61
C PHE A 62 -5.28 4.88 -3.56
N ASP A 63 -5.70 5.62 -4.59
CA ASP A 63 -4.78 6.34 -5.48
C ASP A 63 -3.99 7.43 -4.74
N MET A 64 -4.62 8.17 -3.82
CA MET A 64 -3.93 9.11 -2.94
C MET A 64 -2.91 8.40 -2.05
N SER A 65 -3.24 7.23 -1.52
CA SER A 65 -2.30 6.43 -0.72
C SER A 65 -1.07 6.03 -1.55
N ALA A 66 -1.26 5.62 -2.81
CA ALA A 66 -0.17 5.29 -3.73
C ALA A 66 0.66 6.52 -4.12
N MET A 67 0.03 7.68 -4.34
CA MET A 67 0.74 8.93 -4.58
C MET A 67 1.61 9.33 -3.40
N THR A 68 1.13 9.14 -2.17
CA THR A 68 1.94 9.41 -0.98
C THR A 68 3.13 8.47 -0.85
N ALA A 69 2.98 7.19 -1.21
CA ALA A 69 4.09 6.25 -1.31
C ALA A 69 5.16 6.72 -2.31
N LEU A 70 4.75 7.23 -3.49
CA LEU A 70 5.68 7.76 -4.49
C LEU A 70 6.44 9.00 -3.99
N ILE A 71 5.78 9.90 -3.25
CA ILE A 71 6.44 11.08 -2.68
C ILE A 71 7.53 10.68 -1.68
N PHE A 72 7.27 9.66 -0.85
CA PHE A 72 8.22 9.18 0.16
C PHE A 72 9.34 8.30 -0.39
N LEU A 73 9.25 7.89 -1.66
CA LEU A 73 10.22 7.04 -2.33
C LEU A 73 11.64 7.64 -2.34
N ILE A 74 11.77 8.93 -2.70
CA ILE A 74 13.06 9.63 -2.75
C ILE A 74 13.65 9.82 -1.33
N PRO A 75 12.91 10.34 -0.33
CA PRO A 75 13.39 10.41 1.05
C PRO A 75 13.87 9.06 1.61
N LEU A 76 13.10 7.98 1.37
CA LEU A 76 13.44 6.64 1.85
C LEU A 76 14.71 6.10 1.18
N LEU A 77 14.87 6.29 -0.12
CA LEU A 77 16.11 5.89 -0.84
C LEU A 77 17.33 6.69 -0.40
N TRP A 78 17.18 7.99 -0.12
CA TRP A 78 18.33 8.82 0.29
C TRP A 78 18.74 8.53 1.74
N SER A 79 17.80 8.18 2.61
CA SER A 79 18.07 7.97 4.04
C SER A 79 19.02 6.79 4.31
N TYR A 80 20.32 7.10 4.37
CA TYR A 80 21.38 6.13 4.70
C TYR A 80 21.41 5.82 6.20
N HIS A 81 21.14 6.83 7.03
CA HIS A 81 21.02 6.68 8.46
C HIS A 81 19.65 6.12 8.84
N ARG A 82 19.65 5.05 9.63
CA ARG A 82 18.45 4.33 10.07
C ARG A 82 17.44 5.21 10.81
N GLY A 83 17.89 6.21 11.58
CA GLY A 83 16.99 7.14 12.29
C GLY A 83 16.14 7.99 11.33
N TRP A 84 16.75 8.51 10.26
CA TRP A 84 16.01 9.25 9.23
C TRP A 84 15.08 8.32 8.45
N TYR A 85 15.55 7.11 8.13
CA TYR A 85 14.71 6.10 7.47
C TYR A 85 13.47 5.76 8.31
N LEU A 86 13.66 5.50 9.61
CA LEU A 86 12.58 5.21 10.55
C LEU A 86 11.56 6.35 10.62
N LEU A 87 12.03 7.60 10.66
CA LEU A 87 11.15 8.77 10.67
C LEU A 87 10.27 8.80 9.41
N PHE A 88 10.88 8.67 8.22
CA PHE A 88 10.12 8.67 6.96
C PHE A 88 9.19 7.46 6.84
N PHE A 89 9.65 6.28 7.25
CA PHE A 89 8.86 5.04 7.25
C PHE A 89 7.63 5.17 8.15
N VAL A 90 7.79 5.58 9.41
CA VAL A 90 6.68 5.78 10.34
C VAL A 90 5.72 6.87 9.84
N THR A 91 6.26 7.96 9.30
CA THR A 91 5.43 9.05 8.77
C THR A 91 4.58 8.57 7.58
N LEU A 92 5.15 7.78 6.67
CA LEU A 92 4.44 7.19 5.55
C LEU A 92 3.31 6.26 6.04
N ILE A 93 3.61 5.33 6.94
CA ILE A 93 2.61 4.39 7.47
C ILE A 93 1.47 5.13 8.17
N LEU A 94 1.76 6.16 8.96
CA LEU A 94 0.74 6.97 9.61
C LEU A 94 -0.15 7.69 8.59
N LEU A 95 0.43 8.32 7.56
CA LEU A 95 -0.32 8.99 6.51
C LEU A 95 -1.23 8.03 5.74
N GLN A 96 -0.70 6.89 5.30
CA GLN A 96 -1.49 5.86 4.61
C GLN A 96 -2.62 5.32 5.50
N THR A 97 -2.34 5.08 6.79
CA THR A 97 -3.35 4.64 7.75
C THR A 97 -4.45 5.69 7.91
N ILE A 98 -4.10 6.97 8.02
CA ILE A 98 -5.08 8.06 8.11
C ILE A 98 -5.96 8.09 6.85
N PHE A 99 -5.38 8.07 5.65
CA PHE A 99 -6.16 8.07 4.41
C PHE A 99 -7.12 6.90 4.32
N LEU A 100 -6.62 5.68 4.54
CA LEU A 100 -7.43 4.47 4.43
C LEU A 100 -8.48 4.36 5.54
N SER A 101 -8.19 4.78 6.77
CA SER A 101 -9.12 4.63 7.89
C SER A 101 -10.14 5.75 8.06
N SER A 102 -9.79 6.99 7.68
CA SER A 102 -10.63 8.17 7.96
C SER A 102 -11.38 8.71 6.76
N MET A 103 -10.98 8.34 5.54
CA MET A 103 -11.57 8.90 4.32
C MET A 103 -12.40 7.89 3.53
N ILE A 104 -12.23 6.59 3.74
CA ILE A 104 -13.01 5.56 3.05
C ILE A 104 -14.43 5.54 3.61
N ASP A 105 -15.40 5.68 2.70
CA ASP A 105 -16.83 5.68 3.01
C ASP A 105 -17.37 4.24 3.18
N SER A 106 -16.69 3.24 2.61
CA SER A 106 -17.02 1.82 2.77
C SER A 106 -16.94 1.34 4.24
N PRO A 107 -17.80 0.40 4.65
CA PRO A 107 -17.93 -0.03 6.05
C PRO A 107 -16.66 -0.69 6.61
N SER A 108 -15.83 -1.27 5.75
CA SER A 108 -14.50 -1.76 6.15
C SER A 108 -13.54 -1.78 4.96
N VAL A 109 -12.33 -1.25 5.17
CA VAL A 109 -11.24 -1.31 4.19
C VAL A 109 -10.84 -2.75 3.90
N PHE A 110 -10.77 -3.58 4.95
CA PHE A 110 -10.41 -4.99 4.81
C PHE A 110 -11.42 -5.77 4.00
N GLY A 111 -12.72 -5.62 4.28
CA GLY A 111 -13.78 -6.26 3.51
C GLY A 111 -13.77 -5.78 2.05
N LEU A 112 -13.60 -4.47 1.84
CA LEU A 112 -13.51 -3.91 0.50
C LEU A 112 -12.35 -4.49 -0.31
N VAL A 113 -11.16 -4.57 0.28
CA VAL A 113 -9.98 -5.15 -0.39
C VAL A 113 -10.17 -6.64 -0.65
N TYR A 114 -10.65 -7.38 0.34
CA TYR A 114 -10.88 -8.82 0.22
C TYR A 114 -11.90 -9.13 -0.88
N ASP A 115 -13.05 -8.47 -0.87
CA ASP A 115 -14.11 -8.72 -1.83
C ASP A 115 -13.70 -8.33 -3.25
N SER A 116 -12.98 -7.21 -3.38
CA SER A 116 -12.43 -6.76 -4.66
C SER A 116 -11.43 -7.76 -5.24
N ILE A 117 -10.61 -8.40 -4.41
CA ILE A 117 -9.65 -9.43 -4.84
C ILE A 117 -10.37 -10.74 -5.18
N VAL A 118 -11.22 -11.24 -4.29
CA VAL A 118 -11.80 -12.59 -4.39
C VAL A 118 -12.92 -12.65 -5.40
N TYR A 119 -13.85 -11.70 -5.37
CA TYR A 119 -15.06 -11.73 -6.19
C TYR A 119 -14.94 -10.92 -7.48
N CYS A 120 -14.15 -9.84 -7.47
CA CYS A 120 -13.90 -9.03 -8.67
C CYS A 120 -12.55 -9.29 -9.35
N GLN A 121 -11.77 -10.26 -8.86
CA GLN A 121 -10.50 -10.67 -9.45
C GLN A 121 -9.53 -9.50 -9.69
N ASN A 122 -9.53 -8.51 -8.80
CA ASN A 122 -8.65 -7.36 -8.90
C ASN A 122 -7.21 -7.74 -8.49
N TYR A 123 -6.47 -8.35 -9.42
CA TYR A 123 -5.09 -8.77 -9.20
C TYR A 123 -4.12 -7.60 -9.02
N TRP A 124 -4.47 -6.40 -9.51
CA TRP A 124 -3.69 -5.18 -9.29
C TRP A 124 -3.71 -4.78 -7.81
N LEU A 125 -4.89 -4.84 -7.19
CA LEU A 125 -5.04 -4.60 -5.76
C LEU A 125 -4.31 -5.67 -4.93
N LEU A 126 -4.35 -6.94 -5.37
CA LEU A 126 -3.55 -8.00 -4.73
C LEU A 126 -2.05 -7.72 -4.81
N ALA A 127 -1.55 -7.30 -5.98
CA ALA A 127 -0.14 -6.94 -6.15
C ALA A 127 0.25 -5.74 -5.28
N TRP A 128 -0.63 -4.75 -5.13
CA TRP A 128 -0.44 -3.63 -4.20
C TRP A 128 -0.31 -4.13 -2.76
N VAL A 129 -1.23 -4.98 -2.27
CA VAL A 129 -1.17 -5.54 -0.90
C VAL A 129 0.13 -6.31 -0.67
N ILE A 130 0.54 -7.16 -1.61
CA ILE A 130 1.79 -7.93 -1.50
C ILE A 130 3.00 -7.01 -1.48
N GLY A 131 3.03 -6.00 -2.36
CA GLY A 131 4.13 -5.03 -2.43
C GLY A 131 4.27 -4.19 -1.16
N GLU A 132 3.17 -3.67 -0.62
CA GLU A 132 3.15 -2.94 0.67
C GLU A 132 3.62 -3.83 1.83
N LEU A 133 3.19 -5.09 1.86
CA LEU A 133 3.61 -6.04 2.89
C LEU A 133 5.11 -6.37 2.80
N LEU A 134 5.63 -6.58 1.59
CA LEU A 134 7.07 -6.78 1.37
C LEU A 134 7.88 -5.54 1.77
N PHE A 135 7.42 -4.35 1.38
CA PHE A 135 8.02 -3.09 1.80
C PHE A 135 8.06 -2.99 3.33
N PHE A 136 6.95 -3.24 4.01
CA PHE A 136 6.84 -3.17 5.46
C PHE A 136 7.83 -4.12 6.14
N ILE A 137 7.85 -5.40 5.76
CA ILE A 137 8.74 -6.40 6.35
C ILE A 137 10.21 -6.04 6.13
N LEU A 138 10.60 -5.72 4.90
CA LEU A 138 11.99 -5.39 4.58
C LEU A 138 12.44 -4.08 5.26
N SER A 139 11.53 -3.11 5.41
CA SER A 139 11.78 -1.87 6.15
C SER A 139 12.05 -2.18 7.62
N LEU A 140 11.25 -3.04 8.25
CA LEU A 140 11.48 -3.47 9.62
C LEU A 140 12.82 -4.21 9.76
N VAL A 141 13.14 -5.11 8.83
CA VAL A 141 14.43 -5.80 8.80
C VAL A 141 15.56 -4.76 8.74
N PHE A 142 15.52 -3.80 7.82
CA PHE A 142 16.54 -2.75 7.72
C PHE A 142 16.69 -1.94 9.02
N VAL A 143 15.57 -1.58 9.67
CA VAL A 143 15.59 -0.85 10.94
C VAL A 143 16.23 -1.68 12.04
N PHE A 144 15.86 -2.96 12.19
CA PHE A 144 16.24 -3.81 13.33
C PHE A 144 17.49 -4.67 13.13
N HIS A 145 18.05 -4.79 11.92
CA HIS A 145 19.23 -5.65 11.60
C HIS A 145 20.57 -5.17 12.24
N GLU A 146 20.52 -4.43 13.35
CA GLU A 146 21.68 -4.05 14.17
C GLU A 146 21.57 -4.38 15.66
N PHE A 147 20.46 -4.97 16.13
CA PHE A 147 20.44 -5.66 17.42
C PHE A 147 20.97 -7.09 17.28
#